data_AF-A0A7X6D6T7-F1
#
_entry.id   AF-A0A7X6D6T7-F1
#
_cell.length_a   1.000
_cell.length_b   1.000
_cell.length_c   1.000
_cell.angle_alpha   90.00
_cell.angle_beta   90.00
_cell.angle_gamma   90.00
#
_symmetry.space_group_name_H-M   'P 1'
#
loop_
_entity.id
_entity.type
_entity.pdbx_description
1 polymer ?
#
loop_
_entity_poly.entity_id
_entity_poly.type
_entity_poly.pdbx_seq_one_letter_code
_entity_poly.pdbx_strand_id
1 'polypeptide(L)'
;MEFGFAMLIPTLSSIYLSLNKNKLLYYAISIFYSFYLVLYSHRGAMLCLGVFIIIMCIYYLLNMKLTRKNMILISFIIALVITIYLKLDDLIIGLLRFLESRNMESRTLRLLLEGNLGNDSGRGFIQDFFISNLGNNLLGNGLYGDRYLYSVGNGIATYPHNLFLELCIDFGIIIGTLLSIFLIFYSVKNYLWNKTISFEYFAFISIFFCASFVQLLISSSFLASIPLWIYISLLFTKEKDFWGNLENKEFY
;
A
#
# COMPACT_ATOMS: atom_id res chain seq x y z
N MET A 1 -5.27 0.32 14.09
CA MET A 1 -5.24 0.10 12.63
C MET A 1 -5.05 1.40 11.85
N GLU A 2 -5.84 2.45 12.08
CA GLU A 2 -5.82 3.68 11.26
C GLU A 2 -4.49 4.45 11.28
N PHE A 3 -3.84 4.58 12.44
CA PHE A 3 -2.59 5.33 12.57
C PHE A 3 -1.49 4.84 11.62
N GLY A 4 -1.35 3.53 11.46
CA GLY A 4 -0.35 2.90 10.60
C GLY A 4 -0.53 3.21 9.11
N PHE A 5 -1.77 3.34 8.65
CA PHE A 5 -2.08 3.75 7.27
C PHE A 5 -2.08 5.27 7.10
N ALA A 6 -2.44 6.04 8.14
CA ALA A 6 -2.31 7.49 8.14
C ALA A 6 -0.84 7.93 7.97
N MET A 7 0.10 7.17 8.55
CA MET A 7 1.54 7.41 8.41
C MET A 7 2.11 6.97 7.06
N LEU A 8 1.34 6.26 6.22
CA LEU A 8 1.88 5.70 4.98
C LEU A 8 2.29 6.79 3.99
N ILE A 9 1.39 7.73 3.68
CA ILE A 9 1.66 8.82 2.74
C ILE A 9 2.87 9.67 3.21
N PRO A 10 2.94 10.14 4.48
CA PRO A 10 4.13 10.82 5.00
C PRO A 10 5.42 10.01 4.85
N THR A 11 5.36 8.70 5.15
CA THR A 11 6.53 7.81 5.04
C THR A 11 7.01 7.70 3.60
N LEU A 12 6.12 7.34 2.66
CA LEU A 12 6.48 7.19 1.25
C LEU A 12 6.97 8.51 0.64
N SER A 13 6.32 9.63 0.98
CA SER A 13 6.72 10.97 0.54
C SER A 13 8.11 11.35 1.04
N SER A 14 8.43 11.06 2.31
CA SER A 14 9.74 11.36 2.89
C SER A 14 10.87 10.53 2.26
N ILE A 15 10.59 9.29 1.87
CA ILE A 15 11.53 8.43 1.13
C ILE A 15 11.78 9.00 -0.26
N TYR A 16 10.73 9.40 -0.97
CA TYR A 16 10.89 10.07 -2.26
C TYR A 16 11.73 11.36 -2.12
N LEU A 17 11.44 12.21 -1.13
CA LEU A 17 12.18 13.45 -0.90
C LEU A 17 13.65 13.20 -0.54
N SER A 18 13.97 12.14 0.20
CA SER A 18 15.35 11.79 0.51
C SER A 18 16.13 11.39 -0.73
N LEU A 19 15.52 10.61 -1.63
CA LEU A 19 16.09 10.22 -2.91
C LEU A 19 16.25 11.41 -3.88
N ASN A 20 15.25 12.31 -3.94
CA ASN A 20 15.27 13.43 -4.89
C ASN A 20 16.17 14.60 -4.42
N LYS A 21 16.05 15.03 -3.16
CA LYS A 21 16.76 16.21 -2.64
C LYS A 21 18.13 15.88 -2.05
N ASN A 22 18.40 14.62 -1.72
CA ASN A 22 19.65 14.13 -1.16
C ASN A 22 20.17 14.93 0.06
N LYS A 23 19.26 15.38 0.94
CA LYS A 23 19.62 16.08 2.19
C LYS A 23 19.48 15.14 3.39
N LEU A 24 20.44 15.18 4.31
CA LEU A 24 20.48 14.33 5.51
C LEU A 24 19.18 14.39 6.34
N LEU A 25 18.57 15.59 6.44
CA LEU A 25 17.29 15.78 7.13
C LEU A 25 16.18 14.88 6.60
N TYR A 26 16.05 14.74 5.27
CA TYR A 26 14.99 13.90 4.69
C TYR A 26 15.26 12.41 4.91
N TYR A 27 16.53 11.99 4.90
CA TYR A 27 16.88 10.62 5.30
C TYR A 27 16.50 10.37 6.77
N ALA A 28 16.83 11.29 7.68
CA ALA A 28 16.48 11.17 9.09
C ALA A 28 14.95 11.09 9.31
N ILE A 29 14.18 11.96 8.64
CA ILE A 29 12.71 11.93 8.68
C ILE A 29 12.17 10.60 8.12
N SER A 30 12.72 10.12 7.00
CA SER A 30 12.27 8.86 6.39
C SER A 30 12.57 7.64 7.25
N ILE A 31 13.72 7.61 7.93
CA ILE A 31 14.07 6.56 8.89
C ILE A 31 13.13 6.63 10.08
N PHE A 32 12.88 7.81 10.62
CA PHE A 32 11.96 8.01 11.74
C PHE A 32 10.54 7.52 11.40
N TYR A 33 9.95 7.95 10.28
CA TYR A 33 8.62 7.49 9.89
C TYR A 33 8.55 6.00 9.57
N SER A 34 9.56 5.46 8.89
CA SER A 34 9.63 4.02 8.61
C SER A 34 9.76 3.20 9.90
N PHE A 35 10.53 3.68 10.86
CA PHE A 35 10.66 3.06 12.18
C PHE A 35 9.32 3.04 12.94
N TYR A 36 8.62 4.17 12.99
CA TYR A 36 7.28 4.23 13.59
C TYR A 36 6.27 3.33 12.87
N LEU A 37 6.34 3.26 11.54
CA LEU A 37 5.51 2.36 10.74
C LEU A 37 5.78 0.90 11.11
N VAL A 38 7.04 0.49 11.26
CA VAL A 38 7.38 -0.89 11.68
C VAL A 38 6.93 -1.17 13.12
N LEU A 39 7.07 -0.22 14.04
CA LEU A 39 6.70 -0.41 15.44
C LEU A 39 5.19 -0.48 15.68
N TYR A 40 4.43 0.41 15.03
CA TYR A 40 3.02 0.67 15.37
C TYR A 40 2.03 0.30 14.27
N SER A 41 2.49 -0.10 13.08
CA SER A 41 1.61 -0.45 11.97
C SER A 41 1.37 -1.96 11.84
N HIS A 42 0.35 -2.31 11.07
CA HIS A 42 0.02 -3.68 10.73
C HIS A 42 0.80 -4.14 9.50
N ARG A 43 0.92 -5.47 9.33
CA ARG A 43 1.63 -6.15 8.24
C ARG A 43 1.31 -5.57 6.84
N GLY A 44 0.06 -5.18 6.60
CA GLY A 44 -0.37 -4.58 5.33
C GLY A 44 0.36 -3.28 4.98
N ALA A 45 0.67 -2.42 5.95
CA ALA A 45 1.41 -1.18 5.70
C ALA A 45 2.88 -1.44 5.38
N MET A 46 3.50 -2.46 6.00
CA MET A 46 4.87 -2.87 5.67
C MET A 46 4.96 -3.39 4.24
N LEU A 47 3.93 -4.13 3.77
CA LEU A 47 3.84 -4.57 2.39
C LEU A 47 3.72 -3.38 1.43
N CYS A 48 2.90 -2.38 1.75
CA CYS A 48 2.78 -1.17 0.93
C CYS A 48 4.11 -0.42 0.82
N LEU A 49 4.86 -0.31 1.94
CA LEU A 49 6.21 0.26 1.95
C LEU A 49 7.19 -0.55 1.07
N GLY A 50 7.17 -1.88 1.19
CA GLY A 50 8.01 -2.77 0.39
C GLY A 50 7.73 -2.67 -1.11
N VAL A 51 6.44 -2.67 -1.50
CA VAL A 51 6.03 -2.49 -2.90
C VAL A 51 6.48 -1.13 -3.43
N PHE A 52 6.35 -0.06 -2.66
CA PHE A 52 6.83 1.26 -3.06
C PHE A 52 8.35 1.27 -3.32
N ILE A 53 9.14 0.69 -2.42
CA ILE A 53 10.61 0.59 -2.59
C ILE A 53 10.95 -0.18 -3.87
N ILE A 54 10.27 -1.32 -4.12
CA ILE A 54 10.46 -2.12 -5.34
C ILE A 54 10.16 -1.31 -6.60
N ILE A 55 9.03 -0.60 -6.63
CA ILE A 55 8.63 0.26 -7.77
C ILE A 55 9.70 1.33 -8.04
N MET A 56 10.19 1.99 -6.99
CA MET A 56 11.23 3.01 -7.12
C MET A 56 12.55 2.39 -7.63
N CYS A 57 12.95 1.24 -7.10
CA CYS A 57 14.14 0.52 -7.58
C CYS A 57 14.03 0.14 -9.07
N ILE A 58 12.89 -0.39 -9.50
CA ILE A 58 12.63 -0.74 -10.90
C ILE A 58 12.73 0.51 -11.78
N TYR A 59 12.13 1.62 -11.38
CA TYR A 59 12.21 2.88 -12.13
C TYR A 59 13.67 3.33 -12.34
N TYR A 60 14.47 3.32 -11.27
CA TYR A 60 15.88 3.69 -11.37
C TYR A 60 16.70 2.72 -12.25
N LEU A 61 16.41 1.42 -12.20
CA LEU A 61 17.07 0.41 -13.04
C LEU A 61 16.76 0.59 -14.53
N LEU A 62 15.52 0.97 -14.87
CA LEU A 62 15.05 1.07 -16.25
C LEU A 62 15.36 2.43 -16.90
N ASN A 63 15.27 3.53 -16.14
CA ASN A 63 15.27 4.88 -16.71
C ASN A 63 16.53 5.69 -16.43
N MET A 64 17.34 5.32 -15.42
CA MET A 64 18.62 5.98 -15.19
C MET A 64 19.76 5.17 -15.76
N LYS A 65 20.80 5.83 -16.29
CA LYS A 65 22.08 5.17 -16.53
C LYS A 65 22.56 4.62 -15.19
N LEU A 66 22.57 3.30 -15.06
CA LEU A 66 23.05 2.61 -13.88
C LEU A 66 24.52 2.97 -13.67
N THR A 67 24.75 3.94 -12.81
CA THR A 67 26.11 4.24 -12.35
C THR A 67 26.56 3.10 -11.44
N ARG A 68 27.87 2.82 -11.44
CA ARG A 68 28.46 1.80 -10.55
C ARG A 68 28.07 2.03 -9.07
N LYS A 69 27.92 3.29 -8.65
CA LYS A 69 27.46 3.67 -7.31
C LYS A 69 26.01 3.25 -7.03
N ASN A 70 25.10 3.43 -8.00
CA ASN A 70 23.70 3.04 -7.87
C ASN A 70 23.52 1.52 -7.87
N MET A 71 24.29 0.80 -8.69
CA MET A 71 24.29 -0.67 -8.67
C MET A 71 24.77 -1.22 -7.32
N ILE A 72 25.85 -0.67 -6.78
CA ILE A 72 26.36 -1.05 -5.46
C ILE A 72 25.31 -0.78 -4.38
N LEU A 73 24.67 0.38 -4.40
CA LEU A 73 23.62 0.74 -3.45
C LEU A 73 22.40 -0.21 -3.55
N ILE A 74 21.93 -0.51 -4.76
CA ILE A 74 20.81 -1.43 -4.97
C ILE A 74 21.19 -2.84 -4.51
N SER A 75 22.39 -3.33 -4.86
CA SER A 75 22.87 -4.63 -4.39
C SER A 75 23.02 -4.69 -2.87
N PHE A 76 23.42 -3.58 -2.24
CA PHE A 76 23.51 -3.46 -0.79
C PHE A 76 22.12 -3.47 -0.14
N ILE A 77 21.15 -2.74 -0.70
CA ILE A 77 19.75 -2.74 -0.22
C ILE A 77 19.15 -4.15 -0.36
N ILE A 78 19.35 -4.83 -1.49
CA ILE A 78 18.88 -6.20 -1.70
C ILE A 78 19.56 -7.16 -0.71
N ALA A 79 20.88 -7.09 -0.56
CA ALA A 79 21.62 -7.90 0.41
C ALA A 79 21.18 -7.62 1.85
N LEU A 80 20.89 -6.36 2.19
CA LEU A 80 20.37 -5.96 3.50
C LEU A 80 18.96 -6.54 3.73
N VAL A 81 18.06 -6.44 2.74
CA VAL A 81 16.71 -7.02 2.81
C VAL A 81 16.78 -8.54 2.95
N ILE A 82 17.66 -9.22 2.19
CA ILE A 82 17.88 -10.66 2.31
C ILE A 82 18.45 -11.01 3.68
N THR A 83 19.43 -10.25 4.19
CA THR A 83 20.03 -10.50 5.51
C THR A 83 19.03 -10.28 6.64
N ILE A 84 18.20 -9.23 6.55
CA ILE A 84 17.11 -8.97 7.48
C ILE A 84 16.08 -10.10 7.41
N TYR A 85 15.74 -10.60 6.22
CA TYR A 85 14.84 -11.73 6.06
C TYR A 85 15.42 -13.02 6.67
N LEU A 86 16.71 -13.32 6.45
CA LEU A 86 17.38 -14.51 6.99
C LEU A 86 17.58 -14.46 8.52
N LYS A 87 17.64 -13.27 9.10
CA LYS A 87 17.81 -13.05 10.56
C LYS A 87 16.60 -12.40 11.21
N LEU A 88 15.45 -12.51 10.56
CA LEU A 88 14.25 -11.77 10.94
C LEU A 88 13.84 -12.13 12.37
N ASP A 89 13.82 -13.41 12.69
CA ASP A 89 13.41 -13.92 14.01
C ASP A 89 14.35 -13.44 15.13
N ASP A 90 15.67 -13.53 14.93
CA ASP A 90 16.66 -13.06 15.91
C ASP A 90 16.57 -11.55 16.16
N LEU A 91 16.36 -10.76 15.10
CA LEU A 91 16.15 -9.31 15.20
C LEU A 91 14.87 -8.99 15.97
N ILE A 92 13.80 -9.72 15.72
CA ILE A 92 12.51 -9.55 16.39
C ILE A 92 12.60 -9.94 17.86
N ILE A 93 13.27 -11.05 18.20
CA ILE A 93 13.53 -11.44 19.60
C ILE A 93 14.33 -10.34 20.32
N GLY A 94 15.37 -9.80 19.68
CA GLY A 94 16.16 -8.70 20.23
C GLY A 94 15.32 -7.45 20.48
N LEU A 95 14.47 -7.08 19.52
CA LEU A 95 13.59 -5.92 19.64
C LEU A 95 12.52 -6.13 20.70
N LEU A 96 11.93 -7.32 20.79
CA LEU A 96 10.96 -7.68 21.82
C LEU A 96 11.58 -7.57 23.22
N ARG A 97 12.78 -8.11 23.43
CA ARG A 97 13.51 -7.99 24.71
C ARG A 97 13.81 -6.53 25.06
N PHE A 98 14.18 -5.72 24.07
CA PHE A 98 14.41 -4.28 24.27
C PHE A 98 13.11 -3.56 24.68
N LEU A 99 11.99 -3.84 24.01
CA LEU A 99 10.70 -3.25 24.34
C LEU A 99 10.21 -3.70 25.73
N GLU A 100 10.34 -4.99 26.05
CA GLU A 100 10.00 -5.55 27.35
C GLU A 100 10.83 -4.89 28.47
N SER A 101 12.12 -4.62 28.24
CA SER A 101 12.96 -3.87 29.18
C SER A 101 12.50 -2.43 29.44
N ARG A 102 11.60 -1.91 28.60
CA ARG A 102 10.99 -0.58 28.70
C ARG A 102 9.51 -0.65 29.09
N ASN A 103 9.02 -1.80 29.56
CA ASN A 103 7.59 -2.05 29.85
C ASN A 103 6.67 -1.80 28.63
N MET A 104 7.19 -2.01 27.42
CA MET A 104 6.42 -1.93 26.18
C MET A 104 6.21 -3.32 25.60
N GLU A 105 4.97 -3.64 25.22
CA GLU A 105 4.66 -4.90 24.54
C GLU A 105 4.34 -4.63 23.06
N SER A 106 4.87 -5.47 22.16
CA SER A 106 4.49 -5.46 20.74
C SER A 106 3.92 -6.80 20.32
N ARG A 107 2.60 -6.87 20.26
CA ARG A 107 1.86 -8.03 19.76
C ARG A 107 2.21 -8.36 18.31
N THR A 108 2.45 -7.35 17.48
CA THR A 108 2.80 -7.52 16.06
C THR A 108 4.09 -8.29 15.89
N LEU A 109 5.11 -7.96 16.69
CA LEU A 109 6.42 -8.61 16.64
C LEU A 109 6.36 -10.06 17.14
N ARG A 110 5.61 -10.33 18.23
CA ARG A 110 5.39 -11.70 18.73
C ARG A 110 4.71 -12.59 17.67
N LEU A 111 3.65 -12.08 17.04
CA LEU A 111 2.96 -12.81 15.97
C LEU A 111 3.80 -13.00 14.71
N LEU A 112 4.82 -12.15 14.48
CA LEU A 112 5.73 -12.29 13.35
C LEU A 112 6.76 -13.39 13.62
N LEU A 113 7.19 -13.54 14.88
CA LEU A 113 8.13 -14.57 15.34
C LEU A 113 7.54 -15.98 15.35
N GLU A 114 6.26 -16.11 15.68
CA GLU A 114 5.58 -17.42 15.81
C GLU A 114 5.37 -18.15 14.46
N GLY A 115 5.94 -17.66 13.35
CA GLY A 115 5.74 -18.25 12.01
C GLY A 115 4.31 -18.14 11.48
N ASN A 116 3.41 -17.53 12.26
CA ASN A 116 2.01 -17.26 11.94
C ASN A 116 1.86 -16.09 10.93
N LEU A 117 2.76 -16.00 9.95
CA LEU A 117 2.67 -15.07 8.83
C LEU A 117 1.45 -15.38 7.96
N GLY A 118 1.11 -16.67 7.82
CA GLY A 118 -0.04 -17.17 7.08
C GLY A 118 -1.27 -17.51 7.92
N ASN A 119 -1.26 -17.28 9.24
CA ASN A 119 -2.47 -17.43 10.02
C ASN A 119 -3.39 -16.26 9.69
N ASP A 120 -4.30 -16.54 8.79
CA ASP A 120 -5.31 -15.63 8.32
C ASP A 120 -5.99 -15.00 9.53
N SER A 121 -6.08 -13.68 9.61
CA SER A 121 -6.67 -12.98 10.76
C SER A 121 -8.20 -13.17 10.84
N GLY A 122 -8.70 -14.32 10.38
CA GLY A 122 -10.09 -14.62 10.06
C GLY A 122 -10.52 -14.18 8.65
N ARG A 123 -9.63 -13.69 7.77
CA ARG A 123 -10.05 -13.07 6.49
C ARG A 123 -10.57 -14.08 5.50
N GLY A 124 -10.05 -15.30 5.47
CA GLY A 124 -10.53 -16.39 4.64
C GLY A 124 -11.95 -16.73 5.03
N PHE A 125 -12.22 -16.89 6.33
CA PHE A 125 -13.58 -17.06 6.85
C PHE A 125 -14.50 -15.88 6.47
N ILE A 126 -14.00 -14.64 6.58
CA ILE A 126 -14.75 -13.44 6.19
C ILE A 126 -15.03 -13.41 4.68
N GLN A 127 -14.03 -13.72 3.85
CA GLN A 127 -14.14 -13.74 2.40
C GLN A 127 -15.06 -14.87 1.95
N ASP A 128 -14.98 -16.05 2.56
CA ASP A 128 -15.87 -17.17 2.30
C ASP A 128 -17.32 -16.82 2.66
N PHE A 129 -17.55 -16.10 3.78
CA PHE A 129 -18.85 -15.55 4.11
C PHE A 129 -19.36 -14.60 3.01
N PHE A 130 -18.53 -13.67 2.55
CA PHE A 130 -18.95 -12.76 1.49
C PHE A 130 -19.15 -13.44 0.13
N ILE A 131 -18.30 -14.41 -0.22
CA ILE A 131 -18.39 -15.18 -1.47
C ILE A 131 -19.66 -16.05 -1.47
N SER A 132 -19.99 -16.70 -0.35
CA SER A 132 -21.21 -17.50 -0.22
C SER A 132 -22.48 -16.64 -0.31
N ASN A 133 -22.44 -15.40 0.17
CA ASN A 133 -23.53 -14.43 0.03
C ASN A 133 -23.53 -13.69 -1.33
N LEU A 134 -22.43 -13.78 -2.08
CA LEU A 134 -22.35 -13.27 -3.45
C LEU A 134 -23.21 -14.11 -4.39
N GLY A 135 -23.20 -15.44 -4.22
CA GLY A 135 -23.97 -16.39 -5.02
C GLY A 135 -23.87 -16.12 -6.53
N ASN A 136 -25.04 -16.16 -7.21
CA ASN A 136 -25.20 -15.71 -8.59
C ASN A 136 -25.71 -14.26 -8.67
N ASN A 137 -25.44 -13.41 -7.68
CA ASN A 137 -25.94 -12.04 -7.68
C ASN A 137 -25.21 -11.20 -8.74
N LEU A 138 -25.83 -11.14 -9.93
CA LEU A 138 -25.28 -10.46 -11.10
C LEU A 138 -25.31 -8.93 -10.96
N LEU A 139 -26.23 -8.39 -10.17
CA LEU A 139 -26.46 -6.95 -10.00
C LEU A 139 -25.84 -6.39 -8.72
N GLY A 140 -25.38 -7.25 -7.81
CA GLY A 140 -24.80 -6.87 -6.53
C GLY A 140 -25.83 -6.52 -5.48
N ASN A 141 -25.35 -6.06 -4.33
CA ASN A 141 -26.17 -5.66 -3.18
C ASN A 141 -26.35 -4.13 -3.09
N GLY A 142 -25.82 -3.38 -4.06
CA GLY A 142 -25.76 -1.93 -4.04
C GLY A 142 -24.55 -1.40 -3.27
N LEU A 143 -24.34 -0.08 -3.32
CA LEU A 143 -23.27 0.59 -2.56
C LEU A 143 -23.44 0.32 -1.06
N TYR A 144 -22.34 -0.02 -0.35
CA TYR A 144 -22.37 -0.49 1.04
C TYR A 144 -23.06 -1.85 1.22
N GLY A 145 -23.09 -2.67 0.16
CA GLY A 145 -23.65 -4.02 0.19
C GLY A 145 -22.95 -4.91 1.20
N ASP A 146 -21.63 -4.72 1.37
CA ASP A 146 -20.85 -5.37 2.40
C ASP A 146 -21.31 -5.02 3.84
N ARG A 147 -21.65 -3.75 4.10
CA ARG A 147 -22.22 -3.29 5.39
C ARG A 147 -23.61 -3.84 5.64
N TYR A 148 -24.42 -3.98 4.59
CA TYR A 148 -25.71 -4.65 4.70
C TYR A 148 -25.52 -6.12 5.11
N LEU A 149 -24.64 -6.85 4.44
CA LEU A 149 -24.33 -8.24 4.77
C LEU A 149 -23.73 -8.40 6.18
N TYR A 150 -22.92 -7.43 6.64
CA TYR A 150 -22.47 -7.37 8.03
C TYR A 150 -23.64 -7.33 9.02
N SER A 151 -24.66 -6.51 8.75
CA SER A 151 -25.83 -6.35 9.62
C SER A 151 -26.69 -7.61 9.70
N VAL A 152 -26.89 -8.30 8.57
CA VAL A 152 -27.69 -9.53 8.49
C VAL A 152 -26.90 -10.76 8.96
N GLY A 153 -25.56 -10.73 8.80
CA GLY A 153 -24.64 -11.78 9.22
C GLY A 153 -24.23 -11.73 10.69
N ASN A 154 -25.00 -11.10 11.57
CA ASN A 154 -24.70 -10.99 13.01
C ASN A 154 -23.31 -10.41 13.33
N GLY A 155 -22.81 -9.49 12.50
CA GLY A 155 -21.57 -8.78 12.78
C GLY A 155 -20.27 -9.54 12.48
N ILE A 156 -20.29 -10.52 11.55
CA ILE A 156 -19.11 -11.32 11.18
C ILE A 156 -17.90 -10.46 10.76
N ALA A 157 -18.09 -9.53 9.81
CA ALA A 157 -17.07 -8.52 9.44
C ALA A 157 -17.67 -7.42 8.57
N THR A 158 -17.17 -6.19 8.73
CA THR A 158 -17.75 -5.03 8.05
C THR A 158 -17.45 -5.02 6.54
N TYR A 159 -16.29 -5.54 6.10
CA TYR A 159 -15.86 -5.62 4.70
C TYR A 159 -15.00 -6.88 4.44
N PRO A 160 -14.83 -7.31 3.18
CA PRO A 160 -14.08 -8.53 2.81
C PRO A 160 -12.55 -8.44 2.89
N HIS A 161 -11.98 -7.26 3.19
CA HIS A 161 -10.53 -7.00 3.15
C HIS A 161 -9.88 -7.30 1.78
N ASN A 162 -10.63 -7.16 0.69
CA ASN A 162 -10.15 -7.32 -0.68
C ASN A 162 -10.96 -6.42 -1.62
N LEU A 163 -10.29 -5.46 -2.25
CA LEU A 163 -10.89 -4.48 -3.17
C LEU A 163 -11.80 -5.12 -4.22
N PHE A 164 -11.33 -6.17 -4.90
CA PHE A 164 -12.05 -6.76 -6.01
C PHE A 164 -13.30 -7.50 -5.53
N LEU A 165 -13.20 -8.21 -4.42
CA LEU A 165 -14.34 -8.86 -3.80
C LEU A 165 -15.37 -7.82 -3.32
N GLU A 166 -14.92 -6.71 -2.73
CA GLU A 166 -15.79 -5.62 -2.29
C GLU A 166 -16.55 -4.99 -3.47
N LEU A 167 -15.87 -4.74 -4.60
CA LEU A 167 -16.51 -4.26 -5.83
C LEU A 167 -17.56 -5.25 -6.38
N CYS A 168 -17.29 -6.56 -6.30
CA CYS A 168 -18.24 -7.57 -6.72
C CYS A 168 -19.45 -7.68 -5.76
N ILE A 169 -19.26 -7.48 -4.46
CA ILE A 169 -20.37 -7.48 -3.49
C ILE A 169 -21.29 -6.29 -3.74
N ASP A 170 -20.71 -5.12 -3.94
CA ASP A 170 -21.46 -3.89 -4.08
C ASP A 170 -22.14 -3.78 -5.45
N PHE A 171 -21.44 -4.12 -6.54
CA PHE A 171 -21.93 -3.91 -7.91
C PHE A 171 -22.28 -5.19 -8.67
N GLY A 172 -22.08 -6.36 -8.05
CA GLY A 172 -22.31 -7.66 -8.67
C GLY A 172 -21.10 -8.17 -9.43
N ILE A 173 -21.10 -9.47 -9.73
CA ILE A 173 -19.93 -10.15 -10.31
C ILE A 173 -19.51 -9.52 -11.64
N ILE A 174 -20.47 -9.19 -12.52
CA ILE A 174 -20.17 -8.66 -13.85
C ILE A 174 -19.55 -7.27 -13.74
N ILE A 175 -20.26 -6.32 -13.10
CA ILE A 175 -19.82 -4.93 -13.01
C ILE A 175 -18.57 -4.81 -12.14
N GLY A 176 -18.52 -5.51 -11.00
CA GLY A 176 -17.37 -5.53 -10.11
C GLY A 176 -16.11 -6.07 -10.81
N THR A 177 -16.23 -7.12 -11.62
CA THR A 177 -15.12 -7.64 -12.42
C THR A 177 -14.68 -6.65 -13.48
N LEU A 178 -15.61 -6.00 -14.20
CA LEU A 178 -15.28 -4.97 -15.19
C LEU A 178 -14.54 -3.78 -14.55
N LEU A 179 -15.00 -3.30 -13.40
CA LEU A 179 -14.32 -2.25 -12.63
C LEU A 179 -12.93 -2.68 -12.16
N SER A 180 -12.78 -3.93 -11.73
CA SER A 180 -11.49 -4.50 -11.32
C SER A 180 -10.50 -4.55 -12.49
N ILE A 181 -10.93 -5.06 -13.64
CA ILE A 181 -10.12 -5.10 -14.87
C ILE A 181 -9.77 -3.69 -15.31
N PHE A 182 -10.72 -2.76 -15.26
CA PHE A 182 -10.49 -1.36 -15.59
C PHE A 182 -9.40 -0.75 -14.72
N LEU A 183 -9.50 -0.88 -13.40
CA LEU A 183 -8.48 -0.35 -12.48
C LEU A 183 -7.10 -0.96 -12.76
N ILE A 184 -7.01 -2.29 -12.90
CA ILE A 184 -5.75 -2.98 -13.22
C ILE A 184 -5.17 -2.48 -14.54
N PHE A 185 -5.99 -2.41 -15.60
CA PHE A 185 -5.56 -2.00 -16.93
C PHE A 185 -4.98 -0.58 -16.91
N TYR A 186 -5.67 0.38 -16.28
CA TYR A 186 -5.20 1.76 -16.22
C TYR A 186 -3.98 1.93 -15.31
N SER A 187 -3.88 1.17 -14.22
CA SER A 187 -2.66 1.11 -13.41
C SER A 187 -1.48 0.63 -14.25
N VAL A 188 -1.60 -0.53 -14.91
CA VAL A 188 -0.52 -1.10 -15.74
C VAL A 188 -0.14 -0.18 -16.89
N LYS A 189 -1.14 0.40 -17.58
CA LYS A 189 -0.94 1.38 -18.65
C LYS A 189 -0.10 2.58 -18.20
N ASN A 190 -0.42 3.18 -17.05
CA ASN A 190 0.32 4.35 -16.56
C ASN A 190 1.77 4.02 -16.18
N TYR A 191 2.05 2.82 -15.71
CA TYR A 191 3.42 2.41 -15.36
C TYR A 191 4.25 1.95 -16.57
N LEU A 192 3.67 1.24 -17.54
CA LEU A 192 4.43 0.61 -18.64
C LEU A 192 4.43 1.41 -19.94
N TRP A 193 3.37 2.15 -20.24
CA TRP A 193 3.22 2.83 -21.54
C TRP A 193 3.52 4.33 -21.51
N ASN A 194 3.55 4.94 -20.31
CA ASN A 194 3.81 6.36 -20.15
C ASN A 194 5.31 6.65 -20.03
N LYS A 195 6.04 6.56 -21.16
CA LYS A 195 7.51 6.68 -21.20
C LYS A 195 8.06 8.10 -20.96
N THR A 196 7.21 9.12 -20.92
CA THR A 196 7.61 10.53 -20.87
C THR A 196 7.28 11.21 -19.55
N ILE A 197 6.85 10.45 -18.53
CA ILE A 197 6.53 11.02 -17.22
C ILE A 197 7.80 11.39 -16.46
N SER A 198 7.80 12.51 -15.75
CA SER A 198 8.89 12.86 -14.84
C SER A 198 8.98 11.88 -13.68
N PHE A 199 10.16 11.85 -13.05
CA PHE A 199 10.37 11.05 -11.84
C PHE A 199 9.47 11.50 -10.70
N GLU A 200 9.24 12.81 -10.59
CA GLU A 200 8.38 13.43 -9.59
C GLU A 200 6.93 12.96 -9.75
N TYR A 201 6.40 13.00 -10.96
CA TYR A 201 5.04 12.56 -11.24
C TYR A 201 4.88 11.04 -11.07
N PHE A 202 5.88 10.26 -11.51
CA PHE A 202 5.93 8.82 -11.28
C PHE A 202 5.91 8.46 -9.79
N ALA A 203 6.74 9.13 -8.99
CA ALA A 203 6.80 8.92 -7.54
C ALA A 203 5.47 9.31 -6.88
N PHE A 204 4.87 10.43 -7.29
CA PHE A 204 3.59 10.89 -6.79
C PHE A 204 2.47 9.88 -7.03
N ILE A 205 2.31 9.38 -8.26
CA ILE A 205 1.35 8.31 -8.57
C ILE A 205 1.63 7.05 -7.73
N SER A 206 2.90 6.68 -7.57
CA SER A 206 3.32 5.49 -6.82
C SER A 206 3.02 5.57 -5.32
N ILE A 207 3.11 6.77 -4.73
CA ILE A 207 2.70 7.01 -3.34
C ILE A 207 1.22 6.68 -3.17
N PHE A 208 0.35 7.22 -4.03
CA PHE A 208 -1.09 6.98 -3.94
C PHE A 208 -1.48 5.56 -4.33
N PHE A 209 -0.80 4.94 -5.30
CA PHE A 209 -0.99 3.51 -5.63
C PHE A 209 -0.73 2.62 -4.41
N CYS A 210 0.39 2.81 -3.73
CA CYS A 210 0.74 2.01 -2.56
C CYS A 210 -0.15 2.33 -1.35
N ALA A 211 -0.52 3.59 -1.16
CA ALA A 211 -1.42 4.04 -0.10
C ALA A 211 -2.90 3.74 -0.33
N SER A 212 -3.27 3.19 -1.49
CA SER A 212 -4.65 2.84 -1.80
C SER A 212 -4.76 1.44 -2.38
N PHE A 213 -4.43 1.26 -3.65
CA PHE A 213 -4.63 0.02 -4.38
C PHE A 213 -3.97 -1.16 -3.67
N VAL A 214 -2.68 -1.05 -3.34
CA VAL A 214 -1.94 -2.12 -2.63
C VAL A 214 -2.52 -2.34 -1.22
N GLN A 215 -2.84 -1.26 -0.50
CA GLN A 215 -3.46 -1.34 0.81
C GLN A 215 -4.81 -2.08 0.75
N LEU A 216 -5.68 -1.74 -0.20
CA LEU A 216 -7.05 -2.23 -0.33
C LEU A 216 -7.14 -3.70 -0.78
N LEU A 217 -6.08 -4.26 -1.35
CA LEU A 217 -5.99 -5.71 -1.57
C LEU A 217 -5.89 -6.50 -0.26
N ILE A 218 -5.56 -5.83 0.84
CA ILE A 218 -5.24 -6.47 2.11
C ILE A 218 -6.06 -5.85 3.25
N SER A 219 -6.47 -4.59 3.18
CA SER A 219 -7.01 -3.89 4.34
C SER A 219 -7.77 -2.65 3.96
N SER A 220 -8.66 -2.22 4.86
CA SER A 220 -9.60 -1.13 4.62
C SER A 220 -10.61 -1.47 3.54
N SER A 221 -11.53 -0.52 3.34
CA SER A 221 -12.60 -0.57 2.37
C SER A 221 -12.43 0.59 1.39
N PHE A 222 -12.78 0.37 0.12
CA PHE A 222 -12.61 1.38 -0.93
C PHE A 222 -13.46 2.63 -0.65
N LEU A 223 -14.61 2.43 0.00
CA LEU A 223 -15.55 3.48 0.41
C LEU A 223 -14.93 4.48 1.40
N ALA A 224 -14.00 4.02 2.24
CA ALA A 224 -13.32 4.85 3.23
C ALA A 224 -11.96 5.39 2.77
N SER A 225 -11.51 5.03 1.56
CA SER A 225 -10.14 5.31 1.10
C SER A 225 -10.05 6.59 0.28
N ILE A 226 -9.83 7.73 0.93
CA ILE A 226 -9.48 8.99 0.26
C ILE A 226 -8.30 8.81 -0.73
N PRO A 227 -7.20 8.09 -0.36
CA PRO A 227 -6.08 7.89 -1.28
C PRO A 227 -6.46 7.16 -2.58
N LEU A 228 -7.49 6.29 -2.56
CA LEU A 228 -7.95 5.60 -3.78
C LEU A 228 -8.56 6.59 -4.77
N TRP A 229 -9.42 7.47 -4.30
CA TRP A 229 -10.10 8.43 -5.18
C TRP A 229 -9.10 9.41 -5.80
N ILE A 230 -8.08 9.81 -5.04
CA ILE A 230 -6.94 10.58 -5.58
C ILE A 230 -6.20 9.75 -6.63
N TYR A 231 -5.88 8.50 -6.32
CA TYR A 231 -5.18 7.61 -7.27
C TYR A 231 -5.95 7.44 -8.58
N ILE A 232 -7.26 7.19 -8.52
CA ILE A 232 -8.13 7.08 -9.71
C ILE A 232 -8.06 8.37 -10.53
N SER A 233 -8.16 9.55 -9.91
CA SER A 233 -8.02 10.82 -10.62
C SER A 233 -6.66 10.96 -11.35
N LEU A 234 -5.59 10.51 -10.70
CA LEU A 234 -4.25 10.53 -11.30
C LEU A 234 -4.10 9.57 -12.49
N LEU A 235 -4.86 8.46 -12.54
CA LEU A 235 -4.81 7.54 -13.69
C LEU A 235 -5.28 8.18 -15.01
N PHE A 236 -6.10 9.22 -14.93
CA PHE A 236 -6.66 9.92 -16.11
C PHE A 236 -6.04 11.29 -16.36
N THR A 237 -5.28 11.81 -15.40
CA THR A 237 -4.65 13.13 -15.54
C THR A 237 -3.30 12.97 -16.23
N LYS A 238 -3.03 13.79 -17.25
CA LYS A 238 -1.67 13.87 -17.82
C LYS A 238 -0.82 14.79 -16.96
N GLU A 239 0.46 14.47 -16.83
CA GLU A 239 1.40 15.27 -16.05
C GLU A 239 1.36 16.77 -16.42
N LYS A 240 1.35 17.10 -17.72
CA LYS A 240 1.30 18.49 -18.20
C LYS A 240 0.08 19.24 -17.70
N ASP A 241 -1.06 18.57 -17.66
CA ASP A 241 -2.32 19.15 -17.19
C ASP A 241 -2.33 19.24 -15.65
N PHE A 242 -1.62 18.35 -14.97
CA PHE A 242 -1.49 18.39 -13.51
C PHE A 242 -0.63 19.59 -13.05
N TRP A 243 0.58 19.74 -13.59
CA TRP A 243 1.51 20.82 -13.20
C TRP A 243 1.15 22.16 -13.84
N GLY A 244 0.77 22.19 -15.12
CA GLY A 244 0.44 23.44 -15.82
C GLY A 244 -0.78 24.16 -15.25
N ASN A 245 -1.72 23.44 -14.62
CA ASN A 245 -2.84 24.05 -13.91
C ASN A 245 -2.49 24.55 -12.51
N LEU A 246 -1.38 24.10 -11.92
CA LEU A 246 -0.89 24.60 -10.63
C LEU A 246 -0.07 25.88 -10.81
N GLU A 247 0.70 25.99 -11.89
CA GLU A 247 1.50 27.18 -12.19
C GLU A 247 0.62 28.36 -12.67
N ASN A 248 -0.49 28.10 -13.36
CA ASN A 248 -1.42 29.13 -13.82
C ASN A 248 -2.45 29.57 -12.77
N LYS A 249 -2.43 28.98 -11.56
CA LYS A 249 -3.20 29.45 -10.42
C LYS A 249 -2.27 30.25 -9.51
N GLU A 250 -1.93 31.46 -9.95
CA GLU A 250 -1.62 32.52 -9.00
C GLU A 250 -2.84 32.63 -8.07
N PHE A 251 -2.66 32.19 -6.82
CA PHE A 251 -3.65 32.39 -5.78
C PHE A 251 -3.77 33.91 -5.55
N TYR A 252 -4.76 34.53 -6.20
CA TYR A 252 -5.24 35.86 -5.88
C TYR A 252 -5.90 35.88 -4.50
#